data_AF-A0A072PLZ1-F1
#
_entry.id   AF-A0A072PLZ1-F1
#
_cell.length_a   1.000
_cell.length_b   1.000
_cell.length_c   1.000
_cell.angle_alpha   90.00
_cell.angle_beta   90.00
_cell.angle_gamma   90.00
#
_symmetry.space_group_name_H-M   'P 1'
#
loop_
_entity.id
_entity.type
_entity.pdbx_description
1 polymer ?
#
loop_
_entity_poly.entity_id
_entity_poly.type
_entity_poly.pdbx_seq_one_letter_code
_entity_poly.pdbx_strand_id
1 'polypeptide(L)'
;MSLLTARPSSSFDYEYEFKTFQDAETKLWRDRGIERPKEELVPASGDITAASLAHRLHNPSFTTTNVRNGVTADSSDPCTALVIANGFDDTNIMVHHVVRREVKDPFTYYPEDILACHEQHLSIVRSHMIAPVEVVYGVPTWKRTLQYLQGRIQPFDVLGSYKGIRLFLDWDSAEKTDCANERQLKRFLIAVFHPQNLLRAWSNSYKPAQDTLLEVAYNLAEVQFVPQFFETHLWQKQIDVLPHAHFAANKMREHEARLALIVLHGLLLTSEDPEVRKKSTRLHALLTSDLTRLVNGRGDQASLEGAFTPPSLSPSASTTTIWPRTLNFAWSHLLRDAGDFWRPTI
;
A
#
# COMPACT_ATOMS: atom_id res chain seq x y z
N MET A 1 37.94 1.16 15.15
CA MET A 1 36.69 1.78 15.63
C MET A 1 35.66 0.68 15.73
N SER A 2 35.31 0.26 16.95
CA SER A 2 34.38 -0.84 17.23
C SER A 2 32.97 -0.27 17.35
N LEU A 3 32.11 -0.61 16.40
CA LEU A 3 30.70 -0.20 16.36
C LEU A 3 29.91 -1.01 17.40
N LEU A 4 29.15 -0.28 18.23
CA LEU A 4 27.87 -0.65 18.83
C LEU A 4 27.69 -2.15 19.18
N THR A 5 28.21 -2.57 20.32
CA THR A 5 27.72 -3.78 21.00
C THR A 5 26.85 -3.36 22.18
N ALA A 6 25.59 -3.03 21.89
CA ALA A 6 24.56 -3.02 22.91
C ALA A 6 24.47 -4.45 23.48
N ARG A 7 24.58 -4.59 24.80
CA ARG A 7 24.33 -5.87 25.49
C ARG A 7 22.93 -6.36 25.11
N PRO A 8 22.73 -7.64 24.77
CA PRO A 8 21.38 -8.18 24.62
C PRO A 8 20.70 -8.11 25.98
N SER A 9 19.74 -7.19 26.12
CA SER A 9 18.71 -7.28 27.14
C SER A 9 17.99 -8.61 26.97
N SER A 10 17.44 -9.17 28.06
CA SER A 10 16.53 -10.33 28.08
C SER A 10 15.89 -10.61 26.72
N SER A 11 16.12 -11.81 26.15
CA SER A 11 15.67 -12.19 24.81
C SER A 11 14.24 -11.72 24.57
N PHE A 12 14.05 -10.78 23.66
CA PHE A 12 12.72 -10.28 23.30
C PHE A 12 11.91 -11.44 22.71
N ASP A 13 10.86 -11.86 23.43
CA ASP A 13 9.97 -12.93 22.99
C ASP A 13 8.82 -12.34 22.18
N TYR A 14 9.04 -12.25 20.86
CA TYR A 14 8.05 -11.67 19.97
C TYR A 14 6.75 -12.49 19.90
N GLU A 15 6.82 -13.80 20.04
CA GLU A 15 5.64 -14.67 19.97
C GLU A 15 4.71 -14.40 21.16
N TYR A 16 5.29 -14.28 22.36
CA TYR A 16 4.55 -13.89 23.56
C TYR A 16 3.92 -12.50 23.44
N GLU A 17 4.69 -11.52 22.96
CA GLU A 17 4.20 -10.14 22.77
C GLU A 17 3.08 -10.07 21.72
N PHE A 18 3.21 -10.82 20.63
CA PHE A 18 2.16 -10.90 19.61
C PHE A 18 0.88 -11.53 20.17
N LYS A 19 0.99 -12.62 20.94
CA LYS A 19 -0.18 -13.24 21.58
C LYS A 19 -0.88 -12.30 22.56
N THR A 20 -0.11 -11.55 23.34
CA THR A 20 -0.64 -10.53 24.25
C THR A 20 -1.42 -9.46 23.49
N PHE A 21 -0.86 -8.99 22.37
CA PHE A 21 -1.55 -8.07 21.47
C PHE A 21 -2.84 -8.69 20.87
N GLN A 22 -2.83 -9.94 20.42
CA GLN A 22 -4.02 -10.61 19.89
C GLN A 22 -5.16 -10.67 20.91
N ASP A 23 -4.84 -10.97 22.16
CA ASP A 23 -5.80 -11.01 23.26
C ASP A 23 -6.39 -9.62 23.54
N ALA A 24 -5.54 -8.59 23.59
CA ALA A 24 -5.95 -7.21 23.82
C ALA A 24 -6.86 -6.68 22.70
N GLU A 25 -6.46 -6.83 21.45
CA GLU A 25 -7.22 -6.32 20.29
C GLU A 25 -8.57 -7.05 20.16
N THR A 26 -8.57 -8.38 20.32
CA THR A 26 -9.81 -9.17 20.21
C THR A 26 -10.78 -8.81 21.33
N LYS A 27 -10.28 -8.49 22.52
CA LYS A 27 -11.09 -8.00 23.63
C LYS A 27 -11.74 -6.65 23.28
N LEU A 28 -11.02 -5.72 22.67
CA LEU A 28 -11.56 -4.41 22.27
C LEU A 28 -12.73 -4.53 21.28
N TRP A 29 -12.68 -5.50 20.36
CA TRP A 29 -13.81 -5.80 19.48
C TRP A 29 -14.97 -6.45 20.24
N ARG A 30 -14.67 -7.43 21.09
CA ARG A 30 -15.70 -8.15 21.88
C ARG A 30 -16.47 -7.21 22.80
N ASP A 31 -15.80 -6.26 23.44
CA ASP A 31 -16.42 -5.25 24.31
C ASP A 31 -17.43 -4.36 23.54
N ARG A 32 -17.34 -4.32 22.20
CA ARG A 32 -18.28 -3.65 21.30
C ARG A 32 -19.36 -4.58 20.74
N GLY A 33 -19.41 -5.82 21.20
CA GLY A 33 -20.32 -6.85 20.68
C GLY A 33 -19.95 -7.36 19.30
N ILE A 34 -18.69 -7.18 18.86
CA ILE A 34 -18.20 -7.65 17.56
C ILE A 34 -17.22 -8.79 17.82
N GLU A 35 -17.53 -9.99 17.31
CA GLU A 35 -16.61 -11.11 17.36
C GLU A 35 -15.68 -11.09 16.14
N ARG A 36 -14.37 -11.09 16.37
CA ARG A 36 -13.36 -11.18 15.31
C ARG A 36 -12.38 -12.33 15.61
N PRO A 37 -12.10 -13.23 14.64
CA PRO A 37 -11.16 -14.33 14.84
C PRO A 37 -9.74 -13.84 15.11
N LYS A 38 -9.00 -14.51 16.01
CA LYS A 38 -7.60 -14.17 16.30
C LYS A 38 -6.66 -14.56 15.16
N GLU A 39 -7.04 -15.57 14.39
CA GLU A 39 -6.28 -16.14 13.28
C GLU A 39 -6.20 -15.19 12.07
N GLU A 40 -7.01 -14.12 12.06
CA GLU A 40 -6.92 -13.03 11.09
C GLU A 40 -5.85 -12.00 11.47
N LEU A 41 -5.30 -12.05 12.68
CA LEU A 41 -4.13 -11.24 13.06
C LEU A 41 -2.87 -11.99 12.64
N VAL A 42 -1.96 -11.31 11.95
CA VAL A 42 -0.71 -11.89 11.44
C VAL A 42 0.51 -11.27 12.12
N PRO A 43 1.46 -12.07 12.61
CA PRO A 43 2.73 -11.57 13.17
C PRO A 43 3.61 -11.02 12.06
N ALA A 44 4.62 -10.22 12.42
CA ALA A 44 5.70 -9.85 11.52
C ALA A 44 6.41 -11.11 10.97
N SER A 45 6.91 -11.04 9.74
CA SER A 45 7.71 -12.10 9.12
C SER A 45 9.17 -11.67 9.05
N GLY A 46 10.10 -12.53 9.48
CA GLY A 46 11.53 -12.21 9.60
C GLY A 46 11.96 -12.02 11.07
N ASP A 47 13.27 -11.94 11.30
CA ASP A 47 13.84 -11.79 12.63
C ASP A 47 13.97 -10.31 13.03
N ILE A 48 13.15 -9.87 13.98
CA ILE A 48 13.16 -8.51 14.55
C ILE A 48 14.55 -8.12 15.06
N THR A 49 15.28 -9.08 15.61
CA THR A 49 16.56 -8.86 16.28
C THR A 49 17.78 -9.03 15.37
N ALA A 50 17.59 -9.43 14.11
CA ALA A 50 18.67 -9.64 13.14
C ALA A 50 18.47 -8.92 11.78
N ALA A 51 17.28 -8.42 11.46
CA ALA A 51 17.01 -7.81 10.16
C ALA A 51 17.76 -6.48 9.93
N SER A 52 18.24 -6.28 8.70
CA SER A 52 18.87 -5.03 8.23
C SER A 52 17.87 -4.07 7.56
N LEU A 53 16.78 -4.61 7.02
CA LEU A 53 15.75 -3.83 6.33
C LEU A 53 14.35 -4.20 6.82
N ALA A 54 13.54 -3.19 7.12
CA ALA A 54 12.13 -3.37 7.49
C ALA A 54 11.19 -2.89 6.39
N HIS A 55 10.20 -3.70 6.04
CA HIS A 55 9.10 -3.37 5.15
C HIS A 55 7.83 -3.17 5.98
N ARG A 56 7.32 -1.94 6.01
CA ARG A 56 6.06 -1.59 6.63
C ARG A 56 4.95 -1.44 5.60
N LEU A 57 4.03 -2.39 5.58
CA LEU A 57 2.83 -2.35 4.75
C LEU A 57 1.63 -1.79 5.53
N HIS A 58 0.52 -1.61 4.83
CA HIS A 58 -0.70 -1.02 5.36
C HIS A 58 -1.45 -1.97 6.31
N ASN A 59 -2.10 -2.98 5.74
CA ASN A 59 -2.76 -4.07 6.44
C ASN A 59 -2.70 -5.32 5.55
N PRO A 60 -2.69 -6.53 6.13
CA PRO A 60 -2.76 -7.76 5.36
C PRO A 60 -4.15 -7.88 4.70
N SER A 61 -4.18 -8.42 3.49
CA SER A 61 -5.39 -8.59 2.70
C SER A 61 -6.09 -9.92 3.01
N PHE A 62 -7.40 -9.99 2.72
CA PHE A 62 -8.09 -11.29 2.56
C PHE A 62 -7.85 -11.93 1.19
N THR A 63 -7.19 -11.23 0.26
CA THR A 63 -6.81 -11.74 -1.06
C THR A 63 -5.54 -12.61 -0.97
N THR A 64 -5.63 -13.70 -0.21
CA THR A 64 -4.61 -14.75 -0.04
C THR A 64 -5.25 -16.12 -0.29
N THR A 65 -4.45 -17.13 -0.61
CA THR A 65 -4.93 -18.52 -0.69
C THR A 65 -5.32 -19.08 0.69
N ASN A 66 -4.74 -18.57 1.78
CA ASN A 66 -5.09 -18.97 3.14
C ASN A 66 -5.12 -17.78 4.11
N VAL A 67 -6.34 -17.34 4.41
CA VAL A 67 -6.61 -16.19 5.30
C VAL A 67 -6.23 -16.44 6.76
N ARG A 68 -5.88 -17.66 7.17
CA ARG A 68 -5.55 -18.03 8.56
C ARG A 68 -4.19 -18.73 8.67
N ASN A 69 -3.30 -18.54 7.69
CA ASN A 69 -1.96 -19.11 7.75
C ASN A 69 -1.04 -18.45 8.79
N GLY A 70 -1.42 -17.28 9.33
CA GLY A 70 -0.56 -16.54 10.27
C GLY A 70 0.73 -16.02 9.64
N VAL A 71 0.77 -15.83 8.32
CA VAL A 71 1.98 -15.39 7.59
C VAL A 71 1.78 -13.98 7.05
N THR A 72 2.69 -13.05 7.40
CA THR A 72 2.74 -11.70 6.83
C THR A 72 3.39 -11.69 5.46
N ALA A 73 4.55 -12.34 5.29
CA ALA A 73 5.23 -12.55 4.02
C ALA A 73 4.56 -13.66 3.18
N ASP A 74 3.25 -13.55 3.01
CA ASP A 74 2.42 -14.47 2.24
C ASP A 74 2.51 -14.16 0.74
N SER A 75 3.24 -14.99 0.01
CA SER A 75 3.44 -14.83 -1.44
C SER A 75 2.16 -15.01 -2.27
N SER A 76 1.05 -15.46 -1.69
CA SER A 76 -0.22 -15.50 -2.41
C SER A 76 -0.98 -14.17 -2.41
N ASP A 77 -0.61 -13.23 -1.52
CA ASP A 77 -1.09 -11.85 -1.61
C ASP A 77 -0.30 -11.09 -2.70
N PRO A 78 -0.97 -10.45 -3.68
CA PRO A 78 -0.27 -9.82 -4.80
C PRO A 78 0.66 -8.66 -4.40
N CYS A 79 0.36 -7.91 -3.35
CA CYS A 79 1.19 -6.80 -2.90
C CYS A 79 2.43 -7.31 -2.16
N THR A 80 2.23 -8.26 -1.27
CA THR A 80 3.31 -8.94 -0.56
C THR A 80 4.21 -9.71 -1.54
N ALA A 81 3.64 -10.38 -2.54
CA ALA A 81 4.40 -11.07 -3.59
C ALA A 81 5.36 -10.13 -4.32
N LEU A 82 4.95 -8.89 -4.62
CA LEU A 82 5.83 -7.88 -5.23
C LEU A 82 6.99 -7.49 -4.31
N VAL A 83 6.74 -7.35 -3.02
CA VAL A 83 7.81 -7.04 -2.04
C VAL A 83 8.77 -8.22 -1.96
N ILE A 84 8.25 -9.45 -1.91
CA ILE A 84 9.07 -10.66 -1.85
C ILE A 84 9.95 -10.80 -3.08
N ALA A 85 9.33 -10.67 -4.25
CA ALA A 85 9.97 -10.74 -5.55
C ALA A 85 11.07 -9.67 -5.75
N ASN A 86 10.99 -8.55 -5.03
CA ASN A 86 11.99 -7.49 -5.05
C ASN A 86 13.14 -7.68 -4.04
N GLY A 87 13.45 -8.92 -3.66
CA GLY A 87 14.62 -9.23 -2.83
C GLY A 87 14.35 -9.30 -1.33
N PHE A 88 13.15 -9.72 -0.92
CA PHE A 88 12.92 -10.07 0.49
C PHE A 88 13.56 -11.42 0.81
N ASP A 89 14.42 -11.46 1.82
CA ASP A 89 15.07 -12.67 2.33
C ASP A 89 15.15 -12.69 3.87
N ASP A 90 16.01 -13.53 4.43
CA ASP A 90 16.23 -13.70 5.88
C ASP A 90 16.89 -12.49 6.56
N THR A 91 17.44 -11.55 5.80
CA THR A 91 17.97 -10.26 6.30
C THR A 91 16.89 -9.18 6.42
N ASN A 92 15.65 -9.51 6.05
CA ASN A 92 14.53 -8.57 6.01
C ASN A 92 13.48 -8.90 7.09
N ILE A 93 12.73 -7.87 7.49
CA ILE A 93 11.48 -8.03 8.25
C ILE A 93 10.33 -7.36 7.52
N MET A 94 9.17 -8.00 7.54
CA MET A 94 7.92 -7.44 7.04
C MET A 94 6.89 -7.34 8.16
N VAL A 95 6.31 -6.16 8.32
CA VAL A 95 5.28 -5.87 9.31
C VAL A 95 4.18 -5.00 8.70
N HIS A 96 2.95 -5.19 9.13
CA HIS A 96 1.85 -4.31 8.75
C HIS A 96 1.64 -3.24 9.82
N HIS A 97 1.21 -2.05 9.43
CA HIS A 97 0.83 -1.01 10.38
C HIS A 97 -0.40 -1.43 11.19
N VAL A 98 -1.40 -1.98 10.50
CA VAL A 98 -2.53 -2.69 11.10
C VAL A 98 -2.38 -4.16 10.80
N VAL A 99 -2.07 -4.97 11.82
CA VAL A 99 -1.72 -6.39 11.67
C VAL A 99 -2.92 -7.33 11.52
N ARG A 100 -4.11 -6.82 11.23
CA ARG A 100 -5.34 -7.61 11.03
C ARG A 100 -5.71 -7.70 9.56
N ARG A 101 -6.09 -8.90 9.10
CA ARG A 101 -6.64 -9.12 7.76
C ARG A 101 -7.94 -8.37 7.57
N GLU A 102 -8.02 -7.65 6.46
CA GLU A 102 -9.10 -6.71 6.29
C GLU A 102 -9.43 -6.41 4.82
N VAL A 103 -10.71 -6.13 4.56
CA VAL A 103 -11.24 -5.70 3.25
C VAL A 103 -11.29 -4.18 3.13
N LYS A 104 -11.66 -3.49 4.22
CA LYS A 104 -11.79 -2.03 4.26
C LYS A 104 -10.49 -1.38 4.73
N ASP A 105 -10.32 -0.09 4.45
CA ASP A 105 -9.16 0.66 4.95
C ASP A 105 -9.27 0.93 6.46
N PRO A 106 -8.46 0.29 7.32
CA PRO A 106 -8.59 0.41 8.77
C PRO A 106 -8.40 1.84 9.28
N PHE A 107 -7.62 2.69 8.61
CA PHE A 107 -7.47 4.08 9.04
C PHE A 107 -8.74 4.92 8.88
N THR A 108 -9.68 4.44 8.07
CA THR A 108 -10.95 5.12 7.84
C THR A 108 -12.06 4.65 8.79
N TYR A 109 -12.09 3.37 9.18
CA TYR A 109 -13.24 2.82 9.91
C TYR A 109 -12.92 2.18 11.28
N TYR A 110 -11.65 1.93 11.63
CA TYR A 110 -11.35 1.47 12.98
C TYR A 110 -11.61 2.57 14.01
N PRO A 111 -12.24 2.23 15.15
CA PRO A 111 -12.21 3.08 16.33
C PRO A 111 -10.77 3.40 16.75
N GLU A 112 -10.55 4.61 17.27
CA GLU A 112 -9.20 5.10 17.61
C GLU A 112 -8.49 4.24 18.66
N ASP A 113 -9.20 3.66 19.62
CA ASP A 113 -8.61 2.77 20.63
C ASP A 113 -8.13 1.43 20.05
N ILE A 114 -8.78 0.96 18.99
CA ILE A 114 -8.35 -0.23 18.25
C ILE A 114 -7.11 0.11 17.41
N LEU A 115 -7.09 1.27 16.74
CA LEU A 115 -5.89 1.76 16.06
C LEU A 115 -4.72 1.94 17.03
N ALA A 116 -4.97 2.55 18.19
CA ALA A 116 -3.96 2.73 19.23
C ALA A 116 -3.40 1.38 19.74
N CYS A 117 -4.24 0.34 19.82
CA CYS A 117 -3.78 -1.01 20.16
C CYS A 117 -2.79 -1.58 19.12
N HIS A 118 -3.08 -1.40 17.83
CA HIS A 118 -2.16 -1.78 16.75
C HIS A 118 -0.85 -0.96 16.78
N GLU A 119 -0.95 0.35 17.02
CA GLU A 119 0.21 1.25 17.08
C GLU A 119 1.08 0.99 18.30
N GLN A 120 0.48 0.60 19.43
CA GLN A 120 1.22 0.15 20.61
C GLN A 120 2.01 -1.12 20.30
N HIS A 121 1.40 -2.10 19.63
CA HIS A 121 2.11 -3.30 19.18
C HIS A 121 3.25 -2.95 18.22
N LEU A 122 3.00 -2.10 17.23
CA LEU A 122 4.01 -1.62 16.30
C LEU A 122 5.15 -0.87 17.03
N SER A 123 4.83 -0.14 18.10
CA SER A 123 5.81 0.51 18.98
C SER A 123 6.75 -0.51 19.62
N ILE A 124 6.20 -1.60 20.17
CA ILE A 124 6.97 -2.67 20.80
C ILE A 124 7.89 -3.33 19.77
N VAL A 125 7.36 -3.69 18.60
CA VAL A 125 8.15 -4.25 17.48
C VAL A 125 9.28 -3.29 17.11
N ARG A 126 8.97 -2.02 16.85
CA ARG A 126 9.98 -1.00 16.51
C ARG A 126 10.98 -0.75 17.64
N SER A 127 10.62 -0.93 18.91
CA SER A 127 11.56 -0.68 20.01
C SER A 127 12.64 -1.76 20.12
N HIS A 128 12.34 -2.98 19.63
CA HIS A 128 13.26 -4.13 19.65
C HIS A 128 13.87 -4.42 18.27
N MET A 129 13.31 -3.87 17.20
CA MET A 129 13.80 -4.06 15.84
C MET A 129 15.20 -3.45 15.66
N ILE A 130 16.18 -4.22 15.21
CA ILE A 130 17.53 -3.66 14.98
C ILE A 130 17.68 -2.97 13.62
N ALA A 131 16.77 -3.23 12.68
CA ALA A 131 16.85 -2.74 11.31
C ALA A 131 17.04 -1.20 11.27
N PRO A 132 18.15 -0.71 10.70
CA PRO A 132 18.44 0.72 10.58
C PRO A 132 17.64 1.41 9.49
N VAL A 133 17.02 0.67 8.57
CA VAL A 133 16.22 1.22 7.46
C VAL A 133 14.81 0.64 7.50
N GLU A 134 13.81 1.50 7.30
CA GLU A 134 12.42 1.09 7.18
C GLU A 134 11.75 1.74 5.97
N VAL A 135 11.25 0.88 5.08
CA VAL A 135 10.47 1.25 3.91
C VAL A 135 8.98 1.26 4.28
N VAL A 136 8.32 2.40 4.12
CA VAL A 136 6.91 2.58 4.44
C VAL A 136 6.10 2.67 3.15
N TYR A 137 5.25 1.66 2.93
CA TYR A 137 4.49 1.53 1.69
C TYR A 137 3.13 2.24 1.77
N GLY A 138 2.94 3.21 0.88
CA GLY A 138 1.66 3.88 0.66
C GLY A 138 1.47 5.17 1.46
N VAL A 139 0.77 6.12 0.84
CA VAL A 139 0.51 7.45 1.41
C VAL A 139 -0.28 7.40 2.73
N PRO A 140 -1.34 6.58 2.89
CA PRO A 140 -2.07 6.49 4.16
C PRO A 140 -1.15 6.01 5.31
N THR A 141 -0.39 4.94 5.07
CA THR A 141 0.59 4.38 6.03
C THR A 141 1.66 5.42 6.39
N TRP A 142 2.12 6.18 5.41
CA TRP A 142 3.11 7.22 5.64
C TRP A 142 2.56 8.38 6.47
N LYS A 143 1.38 8.90 6.15
CA LYS A 143 0.71 9.95 6.93
C LYS A 143 0.51 9.52 8.38
N ARG A 144 0.04 8.29 8.60
CA ARG A 144 -0.13 7.75 9.95
C ARG A 144 1.21 7.57 10.66
N THR A 145 2.24 7.13 9.95
CA THR A 145 3.61 7.03 10.50
C THR A 145 4.14 8.41 10.95
N LEU A 146 3.90 9.48 10.20
CA LEU A 146 4.28 10.84 10.60
C LEU A 146 3.55 11.33 11.85
N GLN A 147 2.26 11.00 11.98
CA GLN A 147 1.48 11.30 13.19
C GLN A 147 2.00 10.53 14.40
N TYR A 148 2.18 9.21 14.22
CA TYR A 148 2.65 8.29 15.24
C TYR A 148 4.08 8.62 15.75
N LEU A 149 4.94 9.17 14.89
CA LEU A 149 6.32 9.54 15.22
C LEU A 149 6.53 11.05 15.34
N GLN A 150 5.46 11.80 15.61
CA GLN A 150 5.53 13.26 15.69
C GLN A 150 6.61 13.72 16.70
N GLY A 151 7.40 14.73 16.31
CA GLY A 151 8.51 15.25 17.13
C GLY A 151 9.80 14.42 17.07
N ARG A 152 9.77 13.24 16.43
CA ARG A 152 10.93 12.35 16.26
C ARG A 152 11.47 12.31 14.84
N ILE A 153 10.66 12.69 13.85
CA ILE A 153 11.03 12.62 12.44
C ILE A 153 11.63 13.94 11.94
N GLN A 154 12.75 13.84 11.23
CA GLN A 154 13.37 14.96 10.52
C GLN A 154 13.58 14.62 9.04
N PRO A 155 13.12 15.45 8.08
CA PRO A 155 13.41 15.23 6.66
C PRO A 155 14.89 15.43 6.36
N PHE A 156 15.42 14.62 5.44
CA PHE A 156 16.80 14.66 4.98
C PHE A 156 16.85 14.48 3.46
N ASP A 157 17.29 15.52 2.75
CA ASP A 157 17.43 15.47 1.29
C ASP A 157 18.75 14.79 0.91
N VAL A 158 18.68 13.77 0.07
CA VAL A 158 19.86 13.00 -0.37
C VAL A 158 20.65 13.80 -1.40
N LEU A 159 21.98 13.75 -1.28
CA LEU A 159 22.92 14.41 -2.19
C LEU A 159 23.46 13.43 -3.24
N GLY A 160 24.20 13.94 -4.24
CA GLY A 160 24.87 13.11 -5.24
C GLY A 160 23.92 12.51 -6.29
N SER A 161 24.13 11.24 -6.63
CA SER A 161 23.35 10.52 -7.67
C SER A 161 21.86 10.38 -7.33
N TYR A 162 21.50 10.50 -6.06
CA TYR A 162 20.13 10.39 -5.57
C TYR A 162 19.50 11.77 -5.27
N LYS A 163 20.02 12.85 -5.86
CA LYS A 163 19.46 14.20 -5.70
C LYS A 163 17.97 14.21 -6.05
N GLY A 164 17.16 14.73 -5.12
CA GLY A 164 15.71 14.80 -5.25
C GLY A 164 14.96 13.71 -4.47
N ILE A 165 15.69 12.74 -3.92
CA ILE A 165 15.14 11.78 -2.95
C ILE A 165 15.19 12.40 -1.55
N ARG A 166 14.11 12.21 -0.80
CA ARG A 166 13.99 12.62 0.59
C ARG A 166 13.84 11.40 1.49
N LEU A 167 14.77 11.25 2.42
CA LEU A 167 14.67 10.32 3.54
C LEU A 167 14.09 11.05 4.75
N PHE A 168 13.73 10.27 5.76
CA PHE A 168 13.25 10.79 7.03
C PHE A 168 14.01 10.11 8.17
N LEU A 169 14.67 10.89 9.00
CA LEU A 169 15.47 10.43 10.13
C LEU A 169 14.55 10.25 11.35
N ASP A 170 14.45 9.04 11.88
CA ASP A 170 13.77 8.74 13.15
C ASP A 170 14.76 8.79 14.31
N TRP A 171 14.63 9.81 15.14
CA TRP A 171 15.43 10.00 16.34
C TRP A 171 14.76 9.37 17.57
N ASP A 172 15.55 8.99 18.56
CA ASP A 172 15.01 8.64 19.88
C ASP A 172 14.17 9.77 20.50
N SER A 173 13.27 9.39 21.40
CA SER A 173 12.50 10.37 22.19
C SER A 173 13.45 11.16 23.10
N ALA A 174 13.25 12.47 23.14
CA ALA A 174 14.10 13.39 23.92
C ALA A 174 14.08 13.11 25.44
N GLU A 175 13.10 12.35 25.92
CA GLU A 175 12.88 12.05 27.34
C GLU A 175 13.89 11.06 27.94
N LYS A 176 14.68 10.35 27.13
CA LYS A 176 15.56 9.26 27.60
C LYS A 176 17.04 9.62 27.81
N THR A 177 17.46 10.85 27.55
CA THR A 177 18.87 11.23 27.65
C THR A 177 19.12 12.13 28.86
N ASP A 178 19.49 11.52 29.99
CA ASP A 178 20.02 12.22 31.19
C ASP A 178 21.36 12.92 30.94
N CYS A 179 21.97 12.68 29.77
CA CYS A 179 23.12 13.41 29.28
C CYS A 179 22.64 14.43 28.23
N ALA A 180 22.73 15.71 28.57
CA ALA A 180 22.42 16.80 27.67
C ALA A 180 23.20 16.66 26.34
N ASN A 181 22.46 16.37 25.25
CA ASN A 181 22.71 16.81 23.85
C ASN A 181 22.91 15.77 22.73
N GLU A 182 22.78 14.45 22.93
CA GLU A 182 22.88 13.53 21.79
C GLU A 182 21.63 12.67 21.61
N ARG A 183 20.67 13.19 20.84
CA ARG A 183 19.61 12.36 20.25
C ARG A 183 20.28 11.32 19.36
N GLN A 184 19.98 10.05 19.58
CA GLN A 184 20.50 8.98 18.73
C GLN A 184 19.57 8.78 17.54
N LEU A 185 20.17 8.69 16.35
CA LEU A 185 19.46 8.25 15.16
C LEU A 185 19.12 6.77 15.33
N LYS A 186 17.84 6.42 15.25
CA LYS A 186 17.40 5.03 15.30
C LYS A 186 17.27 4.44 13.90
N ARG A 187 16.61 5.15 12.98
CA ARG A 187 16.33 4.62 11.63
C ARG A 187 16.28 5.68 10.55
N PHE A 188 16.56 5.24 9.33
CA PHE A 188 16.18 5.92 8.10
C PHE A 188 14.82 5.40 7.65
N LEU A 189 13.85 6.30 7.45
CA LEU A 189 12.53 5.98 6.91
C LEU A 189 12.43 6.45 5.47
N ILE A 190 11.87 5.60 4.62
CA ILE A 190 11.72 5.86 3.19
C ILE A 190 10.28 5.58 2.81
N ALA A 191 9.57 6.62 2.39
CA ALA A 191 8.20 6.50 1.92
C ALA A 191 8.21 6.08 0.44
N VAL A 192 7.49 5.00 0.11
CA VAL A 192 7.39 4.47 -1.25
C VAL A 192 5.93 4.28 -1.66
N PHE A 193 5.68 4.08 -2.95
CA PHE A 193 4.34 3.79 -3.44
C PHE A 193 3.85 2.44 -2.90
N HIS A 194 2.54 2.36 -2.63
CA HIS A 194 1.93 1.09 -2.25
C HIS A 194 2.05 0.11 -3.44
N PRO A 195 2.41 -1.18 -3.22
CA PRO A 195 2.65 -2.12 -4.34
C PRO A 195 1.45 -2.27 -5.28
N GLN A 196 0.22 -2.19 -4.75
CA GLN A 196 -1.00 -2.20 -5.55
C GLN A 196 -1.04 -1.11 -6.64
N ASN A 197 -0.46 0.06 -6.41
CA ASN A 197 -0.45 1.12 -7.41
C ASN A 197 0.41 0.75 -8.61
N LEU A 198 1.47 -0.03 -8.41
CA LEU A 198 2.45 -0.43 -9.44
C LEU A 198 1.91 -1.54 -10.36
N LEU A 199 0.84 -2.22 -9.94
CA LEU A 199 0.11 -3.20 -10.75
C LEU A 199 -0.76 -2.56 -11.83
N ARG A 200 -1.00 -1.24 -11.75
CA ARG A 200 -1.93 -0.53 -12.64
C ARG A 200 -1.21 0.00 -13.87
N ALA A 201 -1.87 -0.02 -15.03
CA ALA A 201 -1.25 0.35 -16.31
C ALA A 201 -0.76 1.81 -16.34
N TRP A 202 -1.50 2.71 -15.70
CA TRP A 202 -1.19 4.14 -15.64
C TRP A 202 -0.04 4.48 -14.67
N SER A 203 0.44 3.50 -13.90
CA SER A 203 1.53 3.71 -12.94
C SER A 203 2.93 3.68 -13.55
N ASN A 204 3.05 3.48 -14.88
CA ASN A 204 4.34 3.33 -15.54
C ASN A 204 5.29 4.51 -15.30
N SER A 205 4.76 5.73 -15.10
CA SER A 205 5.56 6.91 -14.76
C SER A 205 6.15 6.88 -13.34
N TYR A 206 5.58 6.09 -12.43
CA TYR A 206 6.03 5.99 -11.03
C TYR A 206 7.03 4.86 -10.79
N LYS A 207 7.13 3.90 -11.71
CA LYS A 207 7.98 2.71 -11.54
C LYS A 207 9.48 3.04 -11.45
N PRO A 208 10.05 3.91 -12.30
CA PRO A 208 11.46 4.29 -12.14
C PRO A 208 11.73 4.97 -10.80
N ALA A 209 10.82 5.85 -10.36
CA ALA A 209 10.92 6.51 -9.06
C ALA A 209 10.83 5.51 -7.89
N GLN A 210 9.93 4.52 -7.99
CA GLN A 210 9.84 3.43 -7.03
C GLN A 210 11.14 2.63 -6.95
N ASP A 211 11.69 2.22 -8.10
CA ASP A 211 12.94 1.45 -8.15
C ASP A 211 14.09 2.26 -7.54
N THR A 212 14.18 3.56 -7.81
CA THR A 212 15.24 4.40 -7.23
C THR A 212 15.08 4.57 -5.71
N LEU A 213 13.85 4.73 -5.22
CA LEU A 213 13.60 4.83 -3.76
C LEU A 213 13.97 3.53 -3.04
N LEU A 214 13.64 2.38 -3.62
CA LEU A 214 13.97 1.08 -3.06
C LEU A 214 15.46 0.79 -3.17
N GLU A 215 16.11 1.15 -4.27
CA GLU A 215 17.56 1.05 -4.41
C GLU A 215 18.28 1.80 -3.27
N VAL A 216 17.87 3.02 -2.95
CA VAL A 216 18.42 3.78 -1.81
C VAL A 216 18.21 3.03 -0.50
N ALA A 217 17.01 2.48 -0.26
CA ALA A 217 16.71 1.74 0.97
C ALA A 217 17.60 0.50 1.13
N TYR A 218 17.73 -0.29 0.06
CA TYR A 218 18.50 -1.52 0.06
C TYR A 218 19.99 -1.25 0.17
N ASN A 219 20.50 -0.21 -0.50
CA ASN A 219 21.90 0.22 -0.38
C ASN A 219 22.22 0.70 1.04
N LEU A 220 21.32 1.44 1.70
CA LEU A 220 21.51 1.87 3.09
C LEU A 220 21.47 0.70 4.09
N ALA A 221 20.72 -0.35 3.77
CA ALA A 221 20.62 -1.56 4.60
C ALA A 221 21.66 -2.63 4.24
N GLU A 222 22.50 -2.40 3.21
CA GLU A 222 23.49 -3.35 2.71
C GLU A 222 22.89 -4.73 2.32
N VAL A 223 21.66 -4.73 1.79
CA VAL A 223 20.94 -5.94 1.36
C VAL A 223 20.81 -6.04 -0.16
N GLN A 224 20.59 -7.26 -0.67
CA GLN A 224 20.48 -7.50 -2.11
C GLN A 224 19.18 -6.91 -2.68
N PHE A 225 19.30 -6.16 -3.77
CA PHE A 225 18.15 -5.59 -4.49
C PHE A 225 18.13 -6.07 -5.94
N VAL A 226 16.94 -6.09 -6.54
CA VAL A 226 16.75 -6.42 -7.97
C VAL A 226 16.64 -5.11 -8.77
N PRO A 227 17.64 -4.75 -9.60
CA PRO A 227 17.61 -3.51 -10.36
C PRO A 227 16.45 -3.42 -11.34
N GLN A 228 15.84 -2.22 -11.41
CA GLN A 228 14.77 -1.88 -12.35
C GLN A 228 13.59 -2.87 -12.31
N PHE A 229 13.32 -3.46 -11.14
CA PHE A 229 12.35 -4.53 -10.96
C PHE A 229 10.95 -4.12 -11.42
N PHE A 230 10.50 -2.93 -11.01
CA PHE A 230 9.20 -2.42 -11.42
C PHE A 230 9.23 -1.91 -12.86
N GLU A 231 10.24 -1.10 -13.21
CA GLU A 231 10.40 -0.47 -14.53
C GLU A 231 10.42 -1.48 -15.67
N THR A 232 11.15 -2.59 -15.51
CA THR A 232 11.28 -3.64 -16.55
C THR A 232 10.19 -4.72 -16.44
N HIS A 233 9.24 -4.55 -15.52
CA HIS A 233 8.14 -5.49 -15.30
C HIS A 233 8.60 -6.94 -14.97
N LEU A 234 9.76 -7.10 -14.32
CA LEU A 234 10.27 -8.43 -13.95
C LEU A 234 9.29 -9.19 -13.05
N TRP A 235 8.53 -8.46 -12.25
CA TRP A 235 7.45 -8.99 -11.43
C TRP A 235 6.39 -9.77 -12.22
N GLN A 236 6.11 -9.43 -13.48
CA GLN A 236 5.10 -10.16 -14.26
C GLN A 236 5.50 -11.62 -14.44
N LYS A 237 6.76 -11.87 -14.76
CA LYS A 237 7.31 -13.22 -14.92
C LYS A 237 7.31 -14.03 -13.62
N GLN A 238 7.43 -13.35 -12.48
CA GLN A 238 7.51 -13.98 -11.16
C GLN A 238 6.11 -14.17 -10.53
N ILE A 239 5.13 -13.34 -10.90
CA ILE A 239 3.76 -13.36 -10.36
C ILE A 239 2.77 -14.10 -11.27
N ASP A 240 3.05 -14.29 -12.56
CA ASP A 240 2.24 -15.11 -13.48
C ASP A 240 2.10 -16.58 -13.02
N VAL A 241 2.82 -16.98 -11.97
CA VAL A 241 2.73 -18.28 -11.29
C VAL A 241 1.64 -18.33 -10.19
N LEU A 242 0.99 -17.20 -9.88
CA LEU A 242 -0.01 -17.07 -8.80
C LEU A 242 -1.45 -16.93 -9.34
N PRO A 243 -2.31 -17.95 -9.21
CA PRO A 243 -3.69 -17.94 -9.73
C PRO A 243 -4.54 -16.77 -9.22
N HIS A 244 -4.30 -16.31 -7.98
CA HIS A 244 -5.06 -15.23 -7.35
C HIS A 244 -4.54 -13.84 -7.70
N ALA A 245 -3.25 -13.69 -8.00
CA ALA A 245 -2.71 -12.44 -8.54
C ALA A 245 -3.21 -12.20 -9.97
N HIS A 246 -3.35 -13.24 -10.78
CA HIS A 246 -4.06 -13.14 -12.07
C HIS A 246 -5.52 -12.73 -11.88
N PHE A 247 -6.25 -13.30 -10.92
CA PHE A 247 -7.64 -12.94 -10.65
C PHE A 247 -7.78 -11.49 -10.17
N ALA A 248 -6.93 -11.04 -9.23
CA ALA A 248 -6.91 -9.67 -8.74
C ALA A 248 -6.49 -8.68 -9.84
N ALA A 249 -5.44 -8.98 -10.61
CA ALA A 249 -5.03 -8.18 -11.76
C ALA A 249 -6.09 -8.12 -12.86
N ASN A 250 -6.83 -9.22 -13.10
CA ASN A 250 -7.94 -9.25 -14.06
C ASN A 250 -9.16 -8.50 -13.56
N LYS A 251 -9.51 -8.60 -12.27
CA LYS A 251 -10.58 -7.81 -11.64
C LYS A 251 -10.24 -6.32 -11.59
N MET A 252 -8.99 -5.96 -11.30
CA MET A 252 -8.53 -4.57 -11.36
C MET A 252 -8.57 -4.05 -12.79
N ARG A 253 -8.06 -4.80 -13.78
CA ARG A 253 -8.17 -4.44 -15.22
C ARG A 253 -9.62 -4.28 -15.66
N GLU A 254 -10.53 -5.15 -15.22
CA GLU A 254 -11.96 -5.05 -15.50
C GLU A 254 -12.59 -3.79 -14.86
N HIS A 255 -12.28 -3.52 -13.59
CA HIS A 255 -12.77 -2.33 -12.89
C HIS A 255 -12.25 -1.03 -13.52
N GLU A 256 -10.96 -0.98 -13.86
CA GLU A 256 -10.33 0.17 -14.52
C GLU A 256 -10.88 0.39 -15.93
N ALA A 257 -11.09 -0.67 -16.71
CA ALA A 257 -11.73 -0.59 -18.02
C ALA A 257 -13.18 -0.08 -17.91
N ARG A 258 -13.93 -0.49 -16.88
CA ARG A 258 -15.28 0.04 -16.61
C ARG A 258 -15.25 1.54 -16.26
N LEU A 259 -14.34 1.97 -15.41
CA LEU A 259 -14.19 3.39 -15.05
C LEU A 259 -13.76 4.24 -16.26
N ALA A 260 -12.81 3.76 -17.05
CA ALA A 260 -12.38 4.43 -18.28
C ALA A 260 -13.52 4.55 -19.30
N LEU A 261 -14.36 3.51 -19.45
CA LEU A 261 -15.55 3.55 -20.29
C LEU A 261 -16.57 4.59 -19.81
N ILE A 262 -16.78 4.72 -18.49
CA ILE A 262 -17.68 5.74 -17.93
C ILE A 262 -17.18 7.15 -18.26
N VAL A 263 -15.87 7.41 -18.11
CA VAL A 263 -15.27 8.71 -18.43
C VAL A 263 -15.34 9.00 -19.92
N LEU A 264 -15.02 8.02 -20.78
CA LEU A 264 -15.09 8.17 -22.23
C LEU A 264 -16.52 8.36 -22.73
N HIS A 265 -17.50 7.70 -22.12
CA HIS A 265 -18.90 7.89 -22.42
C HIS A 265 -19.36 9.31 -22.03
N GLY A 266 -18.92 9.82 -20.87
CA GLY A 266 -19.12 11.22 -20.49
C GLY A 266 -18.53 12.18 -21.53
N LEU A 267 -17.29 11.99 -21.95
CA LEU A 267 -16.63 12.82 -22.97
C LEU A 267 -17.33 12.77 -24.33
N LEU A 268 -17.87 11.62 -24.73
CA LEU A 268 -18.66 11.48 -25.96
C LEU A 268 -19.96 12.28 -25.92
N LEU A 269 -20.60 12.33 -24.75
CA LEU A 269 -21.85 13.05 -24.54
C LEU A 269 -21.65 14.57 -24.42
N THR A 270 -20.50 15.01 -23.90
CA THR A 270 -20.29 16.43 -23.55
C THR A 270 -19.31 17.18 -24.44
N SER A 271 -18.43 16.50 -25.19
CA SER A 271 -17.42 17.18 -26.02
C SER A 271 -18.02 17.69 -27.33
N GLU A 272 -17.90 18.99 -27.58
CA GLU A 272 -18.23 19.58 -28.89
C GLU A 272 -17.10 19.41 -29.91
N ASP A 273 -15.87 19.16 -29.47
CA ASP A 273 -14.70 18.95 -30.33
C ASP A 273 -14.83 17.60 -31.11
N PRO A 274 -14.86 17.64 -32.47
CA PRO A 274 -14.98 16.45 -33.30
C PRO A 274 -13.79 15.49 -33.19
N GLU A 275 -12.57 15.98 -32.97
CA GLU A 275 -11.37 15.15 -32.86
C GLU A 275 -11.30 14.46 -31.50
N VAL A 276 -11.73 15.14 -30.42
CA VAL A 276 -11.89 14.52 -29.10
C VAL A 276 -12.96 13.43 -29.15
N ARG A 277 -14.10 13.68 -29.81
CA ARG A 277 -15.15 12.65 -30.01
C ARG A 277 -14.64 11.45 -30.79
N LYS A 278 -13.96 11.67 -31.92
CA LYS A 278 -13.39 10.60 -32.75
C LYS A 278 -12.38 9.74 -32.00
N LYS A 279 -11.47 10.35 -31.23
CA LYS A 279 -10.49 9.64 -30.39
C LYS A 279 -11.17 8.88 -29.26
N SER A 280 -12.15 9.50 -28.60
CA SER A 280 -12.91 8.88 -27.51
C SER A 280 -13.73 7.68 -27.98
N THR A 281 -14.38 7.76 -29.16
CA THR A 281 -15.13 6.64 -29.77
C THR A 281 -14.20 5.45 -30.05
N ARG A 282 -13.03 5.71 -30.63
CA ARG A 282 -12.05 4.66 -30.93
C ARG A 282 -11.54 3.98 -29.67
N LEU A 283 -11.21 4.76 -28.63
CA LEU A 283 -10.73 4.22 -27.37
C LEU A 283 -11.83 3.48 -26.61
N HIS A 284 -13.07 3.97 -26.65
CA HIS A 284 -14.23 3.29 -26.08
C HIS A 284 -14.44 1.93 -26.75
N ALA A 285 -14.41 1.84 -28.08
CA ALA A 285 -14.57 0.58 -28.79
C ALA A 285 -13.47 -0.45 -28.45
N LEU A 286 -12.21 0.01 -28.33
CA LEU A 286 -11.08 -0.85 -27.92
C LEU A 286 -11.26 -1.38 -26.50
N LEU A 287 -11.58 -0.51 -25.54
CA LEU A 287 -11.78 -0.90 -24.14
C LEU A 287 -13.01 -1.79 -23.95
N THR A 288 -14.10 -1.57 -24.70
CA THR A 288 -15.27 -2.45 -24.68
C THR A 288 -14.92 -3.84 -25.22
N SER A 289 -14.16 -3.93 -26.32
CA SER A 289 -13.69 -5.20 -26.88
C SER A 289 -12.80 -5.95 -25.89
N ASP A 290 -11.83 -5.27 -25.28
CA ASP A 290 -10.91 -5.89 -24.31
C ASP A 290 -11.63 -6.32 -23.04
N LEU A 291 -12.57 -5.52 -22.52
CA LEU A 291 -13.43 -5.91 -21.39
C LEU A 291 -14.26 -7.15 -21.74
N THR A 292 -14.86 -7.20 -22.93
CA THR A 292 -15.66 -8.34 -23.39
C THR A 292 -14.82 -9.61 -23.46
N ARG A 293 -13.57 -9.53 -23.94
CA ARG A 293 -12.63 -10.66 -23.95
C ARG A 293 -12.24 -11.09 -22.53
N LEU A 294 -11.99 -10.13 -21.63
CA LEU A 294 -11.66 -10.40 -20.22
C LEU A 294 -12.81 -11.05 -19.44
N VAL A 295 -14.06 -10.73 -19.79
CA VAL A 295 -15.27 -11.31 -19.17
C VAL A 295 -15.58 -12.68 -19.78
N ASN A 296 -15.60 -12.80 -21.11
CA ASN A 296 -15.95 -14.04 -21.80
C ASN A 296 -14.89 -15.14 -21.68
N GLY A 297 -13.62 -14.79 -21.44
CA GLY A 297 -12.55 -15.75 -21.18
C GLY A 297 -12.69 -16.51 -19.84
N ARG A 298 -13.68 -16.19 -19.00
CA ARG A 298 -13.91 -16.82 -17.69
C ARG A 298 -14.89 -18.00 -17.70
N GLY A 299 -15.54 -18.31 -18.83
CA GLY A 299 -16.53 -19.39 -18.91
C GLY A 299 -17.86 -19.11 -18.19
N ASP A 300 -18.00 -17.98 -17.48
CA ASP A 300 -19.26 -17.52 -16.92
C ASP A 300 -20.11 -16.87 -18.02
N GLN A 301 -21.10 -17.60 -18.55
CA GLN A 301 -22.10 -17.08 -19.47
C GLN A 301 -23.14 -16.20 -18.75
N ALA A 302 -22.71 -15.09 -18.15
CA ALA A 302 -23.62 -13.99 -17.85
C ALA A 302 -23.51 -12.96 -18.98
N SER A 303 -24.54 -12.89 -19.83
CA SER A 303 -24.60 -11.95 -20.95
C SER A 303 -24.48 -10.50 -20.48
N LEU A 304 -23.57 -9.75 -21.10
CA LEU A 304 -23.37 -8.30 -20.89
C LEU A 304 -24.58 -7.44 -21.31
N GLU A 305 -25.59 -8.05 -21.93
CA GLU A 305 -26.77 -7.34 -22.46
C GLU A 305 -27.71 -6.79 -21.37
N GLY A 306 -27.61 -7.26 -20.12
CA GLY A 306 -28.44 -6.78 -19.01
C GLY A 306 -27.90 -5.57 -18.22
N ALA A 307 -26.65 -5.15 -18.45
CA ALA A 307 -26.01 -4.11 -17.62
C ALA A 307 -26.09 -2.68 -18.20
N PHE A 308 -26.62 -2.53 -19.42
CA PHE A 308 -26.74 -1.25 -20.12
C PHE A 308 -28.16 -1.06 -20.71
N THR A 309 -29.17 -1.06 -19.86
CA THR A 309 -30.45 -0.42 -20.20
C THR A 309 -30.54 0.88 -19.40
N PRO A 310 -30.32 2.07 -19.99
CA PRO A 310 -30.59 3.31 -19.29
C PRO A 310 -32.11 3.43 -19.02
N PRO A 311 -32.53 3.99 -17.88
CA PRO A 311 -33.94 4.23 -17.63
C PRO A 311 -34.50 5.16 -18.73
N SER A 312 -35.69 4.86 -19.23
CA SER A 312 -36.38 5.68 -20.23
C SER A 312 -36.66 7.07 -19.63
N LEU A 313 -35.95 8.07 -20.13
CA LEU A 313 -36.20 9.48 -19.79
C LEU A 313 -37.37 9.98 -20.63
N SER A 314 -38.51 10.20 -19.99
CA SER A 314 -39.63 10.96 -20.53
C SER A 314 -39.27 12.46 -20.60
N PRO A 315 -39.63 13.16 -21.69
CA PRO A 315 -39.17 14.52 -21.94
C PRO A 315 -40.08 15.54 -21.26
N SER A 316 -40.00 15.69 -19.94
CA SER A 316 -40.55 16.87 -19.25
C SER A 316 -40.00 17.02 -17.83
N ALA A 317 -38.78 17.55 -17.70
CA ALA A 317 -38.40 18.35 -16.53
C ALA A 317 -37.12 19.14 -16.82
N SER A 318 -37.13 20.39 -16.35
CA SER A 318 -36.17 21.45 -16.53
C SER A 318 -34.70 21.07 -16.27
N THR A 319 -33.84 21.56 -17.16
CA THR A 319 -32.39 21.63 -17.08
C THR A 319 -31.91 22.52 -15.94
N THR A 320 -31.90 22.00 -14.71
CA THR A 320 -30.92 22.42 -13.69
C THR A 320 -30.87 21.37 -12.57
N THR A 321 -29.66 20.95 -12.21
CA THR A 321 -29.34 20.26 -10.93
C THR A 321 -29.50 18.73 -10.88
N ILE A 322 -28.84 17.96 -11.76
CA ILE A 322 -28.39 16.60 -11.41
C ILE A 322 -27.01 16.34 -12.01
N TRP A 323 -25.97 16.88 -11.38
CA TRP A 323 -24.60 16.37 -11.55
C TRP A 323 -24.43 15.15 -10.62
N PRO A 324 -24.04 13.96 -11.10
CA PRO A 324 -23.87 12.81 -10.23
C PRO A 324 -22.64 12.98 -9.33
N ARG A 325 -22.82 12.88 -8.01
CA ARG A 325 -21.76 12.88 -6.99
C ARG A 325 -20.63 11.85 -7.26
N THR A 326 -20.90 10.84 -8.07
CA THR A 326 -19.94 9.80 -8.51
C THR A 326 -18.87 10.30 -9.47
N LEU A 327 -19.16 11.29 -10.33
CA LEU A 327 -18.18 11.88 -11.26
C LEU A 327 -17.17 12.78 -10.52
N ASN A 328 -17.62 13.57 -9.55
CA ASN A 328 -16.73 14.35 -8.68
C ASN A 328 -15.84 13.47 -7.80
N PHE A 329 -16.35 12.31 -7.34
CA PHE A 329 -15.56 11.37 -6.54
C PHE A 329 -14.40 10.74 -7.36
N ALA A 330 -14.68 10.27 -8.58
CA ALA A 330 -13.65 9.73 -9.47
C ALA A 330 -12.63 10.79 -9.93
N TRP A 331 -13.10 12.01 -10.24
CA TRP A 331 -12.23 13.12 -10.68
C TRP A 331 -11.33 13.64 -9.55
N SER A 332 -11.83 13.68 -8.31
CA SER A 332 -11.06 14.11 -7.13
C SER A 332 -9.96 13.12 -6.72
N HIS A 333 -10.18 11.81 -6.91
CA HIS A 333 -9.16 10.78 -6.66
C HIS A 333 -8.09 10.72 -7.76
N LEU A 334 -8.48 10.90 -9.04
CA LEU A 334 -7.55 10.90 -10.17
C LEU A 334 -6.59 12.10 -10.17
N LEU A 335 -7.01 13.26 -9.67
CA LEU A 335 -6.16 14.47 -9.63
C LEU A 335 -5.39 14.63 -8.31
N ARG A 336 -5.91 14.18 -7.16
CA ARG A 336 -5.19 14.28 -5.87
C ARG A 336 -3.94 13.41 -5.78
N ASP A 337 -3.95 12.25 -6.45
CA ASP A 337 -2.81 11.32 -6.40
C ASP A 337 -1.71 11.65 -7.42
N ALA A 338 -1.93 12.60 -8.34
CA ALA A 338 -1.05 12.81 -9.50
C ALA A 338 -0.15 14.07 -9.46
N GLY A 339 -0.30 15.00 -8.51
CA GLY A 339 0.42 16.28 -8.62
C GLY A 339 0.87 16.97 -7.34
N ASP A 340 0.05 16.97 -6.29
CA ASP A 340 0.20 17.99 -5.24
C ASP A 340 0.88 17.51 -3.95
N PHE A 341 1.26 16.23 -3.85
CA PHE A 341 1.90 15.70 -2.64
C PHE A 341 3.43 15.91 -2.60
N TRP A 342 4.07 16.29 -3.72
CA TRP A 342 5.53 16.43 -3.86
C TRP A 342 6.03 17.88 -3.89
N ARG A 343 5.15 18.87 -3.68
CA ARG A 343 5.57 20.26 -3.43
C ARG A 343 5.07 20.70 -2.06
N PRO A 344 5.93 20.80 -1.03
CA PRO A 344 5.55 21.48 0.19
C PRO A 344 5.43 22.97 -0.14
N THR A 345 4.23 23.52 0.01
CA THR A 345 4.13 24.93 0.44
C THR A 345 4.52 24.95 1.91
N ILE A 346 5.35 25.94 2.26
CA ILE A 346 5.90 26.18 3.60
C ILE A 346 4.78 26.35 4.62
#